data_AF-A0A329SM16-F1
#
_entry.id   AF-A0A329SM16-F1
#
_cell.length_a   1.000
_cell.length_b   1.000
_cell.length_c   1.000
_cell.angle_alpha   90.00
_cell.angle_beta   90.00
_cell.angle_gamma   90.00
#
_symmetry.space_group_name_H-M   'P 1'
#
loop_
_entity.id
_entity.type
_entity.pdbx_description
1 polymer ?
#
loop_
_entity_poly.entity_id
_entity_poly.type
_entity_poly.pdbx_seq_one_letter_code
_entity_poly.pdbx_strand_id
1 'polypeptide(L)'
;MVAHLGRLFAIDHLSAIVASFVGQCLLCLHSREGKIIPRPWGDTVECNIRNGVLHFDFLYMGQSYGDSKYLLVLKDHATHYCELVMTDTADSQVVTDALLA
;
A
#
# COMPACT_ATOMS: atom_id res chain seq x y z
N MET A 1 -27.31 20.61 1.00
CA MET A 1 -27.88 20.65 -0.37
C MET A 1 -29.41 20.61 -0.35
N VAL A 2 -30.05 19.55 0.18
CA VAL A 2 -31.53 19.44 0.26
C VAL A 2 -32.19 20.67 0.91
N ALA A 3 -31.78 21.04 2.13
CA ALA A 3 -32.38 22.17 2.86
C ALA A 3 -32.16 23.55 2.20
N HIS A 4 -31.13 23.69 1.35
CA HIS A 4 -30.88 24.94 0.63
C HIS A 4 -31.78 25.04 -0.61
N LEU A 5 -31.86 23.96 -1.39
CA LEU A 5 -32.70 23.90 -2.59
C LEU A 5 -34.19 23.98 -2.26
N GLY A 6 -34.64 23.28 -1.21
CA GLY A 6 -36.06 23.30 -0.80
C GLY A 6 -36.53 24.64 -0.23
N ARG A 7 -35.61 25.57 0.09
CA ARG A 7 -35.95 26.94 0.48
C ARG A 7 -36.23 27.84 -0.71
N LEU A 8 -35.60 27.55 -1.86
CA LEU A 8 -35.61 28.40 -3.05
C LEU A 8 -36.52 27.86 -4.15
N PHE A 9 -36.70 26.54 -4.22
CA PHE A 9 -37.39 25.86 -5.30
C PHE A 9 -38.37 24.81 -4.77
N ALA A 10 -39.52 24.69 -5.44
CA ALA A 10 -40.43 23.55 -5.28
C ALA A 10 -40.05 22.49 -6.34
N ILE A 11 -39.34 21.44 -5.90
CA ILE A 11 -38.89 20.34 -6.76
C ILE A 11 -39.48 19.05 -6.21
N ASP A 12 -40.24 18.34 -7.04
CA ASP A 12 -40.79 17.04 -6.68
C ASP A 12 -39.65 16.04 -6.42
N HIS A 13 -39.79 15.25 -5.35
CA HIS A 13 -38.80 14.25 -4.94
C HIS A 13 -37.37 14.79 -4.76
N LEU A 14 -37.21 16.05 -4.34
CA LEU A 14 -35.91 16.72 -4.16
C LEU A 14 -34.84 15.86 -3.45
N SER A 15 -35.18 15.22 -2.33
CA SER A 15 -34.25 14.40 -1.58
C SER A 15 -33.68 13.23 -2.40
N ALA A 16 -34.49 12.59 -3.24
CA ALA A 16 -34.06 11.48 -4.09
C ALA A 16 -33.12 11.96 -5.21
N ILE A 17 -33.42 13.11 -5.81
CA ILE A 17 -32.58 13.73 -6.84
C ILE A 17 -31.22 14.12 -6.27
N VAL A 18 -31.20 14.78 -5.10
CA VAL A 18 -29.96 15.15 -4.41
C VAL A 18 -29.15 13.92 -4.03
N ALA A 19 -29.79 12.86 -3.52
CA ALA A 19 -29.11 11.62 -3.16
C ALA A 19 -28.46 10.96 -4.39
N SER A 20 -29.18 10.89 -5.51
CA SER A 20 -28.66 10.37 -6.78
C SER A 20 -27.46 11.19 -7.28
N PHE A 21 -27.59 12.53 -7.30
CA PHE A 21 -26.52 13.43 -7.72
C PHE A 21 -25.26 13.30 -6.86
N VAL A 22 -25.41 13.30 -5.54
CA VAL A 22 -24.28 13.16 -4.60
C VAL A 22 -23.67 11.76 -4.69
N GLY A 23 -24.48 10.72 -4.93
CA GLY A 23 -24.00 9.35 -5.13
C GLY A 23 -23.21 9.15 -6.43
N GLN A 24 -23.40 10.01 -7.44
CA GLN A 24 -22.65 10.01 -8.69
C GLN A 24 -21.48 11.01 -8.70
N CYS A 25 -21.39 11.91 -7.71
CA CYS A 25 -20.34 12.90 -7.63
C CYS A 25 -19.02 12.27 -7.15
N LEU A 26 -18.02 12.20 -8.05
CA LEU A 26 -16.70 11.62 -7.76
C LEU A 26 -16.00 12.29 -6.58
N LEU A 27 -16.12 13.61 -6.42
CA LEU A 27 -15.53 14.32 -5.29
C LEU A 27 -16.24 13.95 -3.97
N CYS A 28 -17.57 13.80 -3.98
CA CYS A 28 -18.28 13.33 -2.80
C CYS A 28 -17.96 11.88 -2.46
N LEU A 29 -17.79 11.01 -3.46
CA LEU A 29 -17.38 9.61 -3.28
C LEU A 29 -15.95 9.48 -2.73
N HIS A 30 -15.04 10.36 -3.15
CA HIS A 30 -13.66 10.37 -2.69
C HIS A 30 -13.52 11.00 -1.30
N SER A 31 -14.19 12.14 -1.06
CA SER A 31 -14.02 12.93 0.16
C SER A 31 -14.95 12.52 1.31
N ARG A 32 -16.08 11.88 1.04
CA ARG A 32 -16.90 11.29 2.10
C ARG A 32 -16.48 9.85 2.28
N GLU A 33 -16.17 9.49 3.52
CA GLU A 33 -15.99 8.09 3.93
C GLU A 33 -17.25 7.28 3.58
N GLY A 34 -17.26 6.70 2.39
CA GLY A 34 -18.09 5.54 2.10
C GLY A 34 -17.54 4.33 2.86
N LYS A 35 -18.30 3.23 2.87
CA LYS A 35 -17.75 1.95 3.32
C LYS A 35 -16.57 1.59 2.40
N ILE A 36 -15.34 1.78 2.88
CA ILE A 36 -14.14 1.35 2.16
C ILE A 36 -14.15 -0.17 2.20
N ILE A 37 -14.52 -0.78 1.07
CA ILE A 37 -14.41 -2.23 0.89
C ILE A 37 -12.99 -2.47 0.37
N PRO A 38 -12.08 -3.04 1.18
CA PRO A 38 -10.75 -3.35 0.69
C PRO A 38 -10.87 -4.33 -0.47
N ARG A 39 -10.01 -4.16 -1.48
CA ARG A 39 -9.89 -5.16 -2.53
C ARG A 39 -9.45 -6.48 -1.88
N PRO A 40 -9.99 -7.62 -2.33
CA PRO A 40 -9.47 -8.92 -1.90
C PRO A 40 -7.96 -8.97 -2.15
N TRP A 41 -7.25 -9.65 -1.26
CA TRP A 41 -5.83 -9.91 -1.44
C TRP A 41 -5.60 -10.69 -2.74
N GLY A 42 -4.54 -10.34 -3.46
CA GLY A 42 -4.07 -11.15 -4.59
C GLY A 42 -3.43 -12.44 -4.09
N ASP A 43 -3.21 -13.37 -5.01
CA ASP A 43 -2.53 -14.63 -4.71
C ASP A 43 -1.08 -14.38 -4.27
N THR A 44 -0.63 -15.15 -3.27
CA THR A 44 0.78 -15.15 -2.86
C THR A 44 1.61 -15.94 -3.88
N VAL A 45 2.78 -15.42 -4.24
CA VAL A 45 3.75 -16.16 -5.04
C VAL A 45 4.31 -17.30 -4.19
N GLU A 46 3.94 -18.53 -4.54
CA GLU A 46 4.40 -19.74 -3.84
C GLU A 46 5.51 -20.45 -4.60
N CYS A 47 6.51 -20.97 -3.87
CA CYS A 47 7.65 -21.69 -4.43
C CYS A 47 8.15 -22.79 -3.49
N ASN A 48 8.24 -24.02 -3.99
CA ASN A 48 8.76 -25.16 -3.22
C ASN A 48 10.19 -25.57 -3.63
N ILE A 49 10.84 -24.75 -4.46
CA ILE A 49 12.18 -25.03 -4.99
C ILE A 49 13.14 -24.03 -4.37
N ARG A 50 14.21 -24.54 -3.75
CA ARG A 50 15.30 -23.71 -3.22
C ARG A 50 15.83 -22.76 -4.30
N ASN A 51 15.99 -21.49 -3.95
CA ASN A 51 16.41 -20.40 -4.83
C ASN A 51 15.45 -20.12 -6.00
N GLY A 52 14.20 -20.60 -5.93
CA GLY A 52 13.22 -20.36 -6.99
C GLY A 52 12.56 -18.97 -6.87
N VAL A 53 12.36 -18.47 -5.66
CA VAL A 53 11.83 -17.13 -5.37
C VAL A 53 12.61 -16.51 -4.22
N LEU A 54 13.16 -15.32 -4.47
CA LEU A 54 13.85 -14.52 -3.47
C LEU A 54 12.99 -13.31 -3.11
N HIS A 55 12.69 -13.16 -1.83
CA HIS A 55 12.11 -11.94 -1.28
C HIS A 55 13.23 -11.09 -0.71
N PHE A 56 13.28 -9.82 -1.07
CA PHE A 56 14.22 -8.90 -0.47
C PHE A 56 13.60 -7.53 -0.22
N ASP A 57 13.96 -6.93 0.91
CA ASP A 57 13.51 -5.59 1.28
C ASP A 57 14.48 -4.98 2.32
N PHE A 58 14.40 -3.66 2.49
CA PHE A 58 15.14 -2.93 3.50
C PHE A 58 14.33 -2.81 4.79
N LEU A 59 14.92 -3.26 5.91
CA LEU A 59 14.41 -3.03 7.25
C LEU A 59 15.17 -1.88 7.91
N TYR A 60 14.45 -0.81 8.25
CA TYR A 60 15.01 0.29 9.03
C TYR A 60 15.17 -0.13 10.50
N MET A 61 16.40 -0.06 11.01
CA MET A 61 16.77 -0.47 12.37
C MET A 61 16.89 0.69 13.35
N GLY A 62 16.78 1.93 12.88
CA GLY A 62 17.00 3.11 13.71
C GLY A 62 18.48 3.47 13.82
N GLN A 63 18.81 4.27 14.84
CA GLN A 63 20.18 4.72 15.09
C GLN A 63 20.98 3.59 15.75
N SER A 64 22.12 3.25 15.15
CA SER A 64 23.03 2.20 15.64
C SER A 64 24.35 2.80 16.15
N TYR A 65 25.30 1.95 16.56
CA TYR A 65 26.66 2.35 16.92
C TYR A 65 27.54 2.67 15.68
N GLY A 66 26.97 3.32 14.66
CA GLY A 66 27.61 3.67 13.39
C GLY A 66 26.64 4.37 12.43
N ASP A 67 27.05 4.46 11.17
CA ASP A 67 26.23 5.09 10.11
C ASP A 67 25.16 4.15 9.54
N SER A 68 25.28 2.85 9.81
CA SER A 68 24.36 1.83 9.32
C SER A 68 23.02 1.91 10.03
N LYS A 69 21.96 2.13 9.25
CA LYS A 69 20.58 2.32 9.74
C LYS A 69 19.61 1.30 9.17
N TYR A 70 20.04 0.53 8.18
CA TYR A 70 19.22 -0.40 7.45
C TYR A 70 19.84 -1.80 7.46
N LEU A 71 18.99 -2.80 7.34
CA LEU A 71 19.34 -4.16 6.99
C LEU A 71 18.68 -4.48 5.66
N LEU A 72 19.45 -4.86 4.66
CA LEU A 72 18.92 -5.54 3.49
C LEU A 72 18.69 -7.00 3.87
N VAL A 73 17.43 -7.43 3.84
CA VAL A 73 17.04 -8.80 4.13
C VAL A 73 16.89 -9.55 2.82
N LEU A 74 17.64 -10.63 2.63
CA LEU A 74 17.50 -11.54 1.49
C LEU A 74 16.92 -12.87 2.00
N LYS A 75 15.72 -13.23 1.57
CA LYS A 75 15.03 -14.44 2.05
C LYS A 75 14.61 -15.35 0.90
N ASP A 76 15.12 -16.57 0.90
CA ASP A 76 14.62 -17.63 0.03
C ASP A 76 13.21 -18.07 0.46
N HIS A 77 12.27 -18.11 -0.48
CA HIS A 77 10.87 -18.44 -0.18
C HIS A 77 10.73 -19.88 0.30
N ALA A 78 11.35 -20.84 -0.39
CA ALA A 78 11.14 -22.27 -0.17
C ALA A 78 11.79 -22.79 1.11
N THR A 79 13.03 -22.37 1.39
CA THR A 79 13.80 -22.87 2.54
C THR A 79 13.73 -21.95 3.76
N HIS A 80 13.21 -20.73 3.58
CA HIS A 80 13.27 -19.65 4.58
C HIS A 80 14.68 -19.30 5.05
N TYR A 81 15.70 -19.64 4.26
CA TYR A 81 17.06 -19.17 4.50
C TYR A 81 17.10 -17.64 4.36
N CYS A 82 17.68 -16.97 5.37
CA CYS A 82 17.78 -15.52 5.42
C CYS A 82 19.25 -15.10 5.50
N GLU A 83 19.64 -14.16 4.65
CA GLU A 83 20.89 -13.44 4.72
C GLU A 83 20.60 -11.96 5.03
N LEU A 84 21.43 -11.37 5.88
CA LEU A 84 21.26 -10.00 6.37
C LEU A 84 22.52 -9.20 6.06
N VAL A 85 22.36 -8.14 5.28
CA VAL A 85 23.45 -7.22 4.93
C VAL A 85 23.20 -5.88 5.61
N MET A 86 24.17 -5.39 6.39
CA MET A 86 24.08 -4.08 7.06
C MET A 86 24.40 -2.96 6.08
N THR A 87 23.60 -1.89 6.09
CA THR A 87 23.70 -0.82 5.10
C THR A 87 23.36 0.55 5.70
N ASP A 88 24.00 1.59 5.15
CA ASP A 88 23.79 2.98 5.56
C ASP A 88 22.64 3.63 4.79
N THR A 89 22.42 3.16 3.55
CA THR A 89 21.41 3.65 2.59
C THR A 89 20.58 2.50 2.03
N ALA A 90 19.32 2.81 1.71
CA ALA A 90 18.39 1.90 1.03
C ALA A 90 18.36 2.19 -0.49
N ASP A 91 19.49 1.97 -1.16
CA ASP A 91 19.64 2.25 -2.59
C ASP A 91 19.84 0.98 -3.43
N SER A 92 19.75 1.14 -4.75
CA SER A 92 19.87 0.06 -5.71
C SER A 92 21.29 -0.51 -5.81
N GLN A 93 22.31 0.28 -5.47
CA GLN A 93 23.69 -0.17 -5.56
C GLN A 93 23.98 -1.21 -4.50
N VAL A 94 23.57 -0.95 -3.26
CA VAL A 94 23.64 -1.90 -2.14
C VAL A 94 22.95 -3.23 -2.47
N VAL A 95 21.75 -3.18 -3.07
CA VAL A 95 21.04 -4.41 -3.48
C VAL A 95 21.81 -5.15 -4.57
N THR A 96 22.33 -4.44 -5.57
CA THR A 96 23.08 -5.04 -6.68
C THR A 96 24.35 -5.74 -6.17
N ASP A 97 25.09 -5.06 -5.29
CA ASP A 97 26.31 -5.59 -4.70
C ASP A 97 26.02 -6.82 -3.84
N ALA A 98 24.94 -6.81 -3.06
CA ALA A 98 24.53 -7.95 -2.24
C ALA A 98 24.04 -9.16 -3.07
N LEU A 99 23.38 -8.94 -4.21
CA LEU A 99 22.91 -10.03 -5.07
C LEU A 99 24.02 -10.67 -5.92
N LEU A 100 25.13 -9.95 -6.14
CA LEU A 100 26.25 -10.40 -6.97
C LEU A 100 27.48 -10.86 -6.16
N ALA A 101 27.42 -10.81 -4.83
CA ALA A 101 28.48 -11.24 -3.92
C ALA A 101 28.66 -12.78 -3.93
#